data_AF-A0A7C7QY11-F1
#
_entry.id   AF-A0A7C7QY11-F1
#
_cell.length_a   1.000
_cell.length_b   1.000
_cell.length_c   1.000
_cell.angle_alpha   90.00
_cell.angle_beta   90.00
_cell.angle_gamma   90.00
#
_symmetry.space_group_name_H-M   'P 1'
#
loop_
_entity.id
_entity.type
_entity.pdbx_description
1 polymer ?
#
loop_
_entity_poly.entity_id
_entity_poly.type
_entity_poly.pdbx_seq_one_letter_code
_entity_poly.pdbx_strand_id
1 'polypeptide(L)'
;MTDGDPATWWSTGPGDLALNPLDVDLRWEAPCVVDSVRIVTTRLKGQLRLIDFELYGGLGGVWDGAHPLARVCGNRERTIEVRFPAVRVDRLRLRILGSERPDNAFAHIAELTVFAAAGQPVRQIQASPFPPSLADAGHDPVALGQLIRSFEAEAEAMGRANRRLGALKQRLALIEESRTYEAVLERIGSETDRFRRLHPPPWALAQRDAMARLRTWAYYWIDHQGPDGQFGAGYEDDVELVCGWPVLVLAQDDEKVRRSLELLADGVWRSRPFLERFGYDRLTDVEHAAENTSYSQPRMVVIDRHNPKWIARCRRTVATMAEHFLSRNQRGWLQFRSDYFGFDPKTLRP
;
A
#
# COMPACT_ATOMS: atom_id res chain seq x y z
N MET A 1 -12.47 -20.13 -5.79
CA MET A 1 -12.50 -20.22 -4.29
C MET A 1 -13.47 -21.29 -3.83
N THR A 2 -14.67 -21.41 -4.39
CA THR A 2 -15.59 -22.52 -4.06
C THR A 2 -16.15 -23.13 -5.35
N ASP A 3 -15.46 -22.94 -6.47
CA ASP A 3 -15.84 -23.35 -7.82
C ASP A 3 -15.25 -24.70 -8.20
N GLY A 4 -14.42 -25.31 -7.34
CA GLY A 4 -13.80 -26.61 -7.56
C GLY A 4 -12.62 -26.59 -8.54
N ASP A 5 -12.22 -25.41 -9.02
CA ASP A 5 -11.10 -25.25 -9.95
C ASP A 5 -9.91 -24.56 -9.25
N PRO A 6 -8.82 -25.29 -8.91
CA PRO A 6 -7.65 -24.71 -8.27
C PRO A 6 -6.79 -23.84 -9.22
N ALA A 7 -7.16 -23.72 -10.50
CA ALA A 7 -6.54 -22.80 -11.45
C ALA A 7 -7.08 -21.37 -11.36
N THR A 8 -8.29 -21.18 -10.83
CA THR A 8 -8.82 -19.86 -10.48
C THR A 8 -8.47 -19.54 -9.03
N TRP A 9 -8.52 -18.25 -8.66
CA TRP A 9 -8.39 -17.86 -7.27
C TRP A 9 -9.14 -16.57 -6.99
N TRP A 10 -9.61 -16.46 -5.75
CA TRP A 10 -10.01 -15.20 -5.17
C TRP A 10 -8.78 -14.52 -4.54
N SER A 11 -8.73 -13.19 -4.62
CA SER A 11 -7.66 -12.37 -4.06
C SER A 11 -8.24 -11.22 -3.24
N THR A 12 -7.59 -10.89 -2.14
CA THR A 12 -7.89 -9.67 -1.39
C THR A 12 -7.35 -8.44 -2.11
N GLY A 13 -7.89 -7.27 -1.77
CA GLY A 13 -7.29 -5.99 -2.19
C GLY A 13 -5.95 -5.70 -1.50
N PRO A 14 -5.34 -4.53 -1.82
CA PRO A 14 -4.20 -4.00 -1.09
C PRO A 14 -4.63 -3.62 0.34
N GLY A 15 -3.91 -4.09 1.33
CA GLY A 15 -4.16 -3.78 2.74
C GLY A 15 -3.34 -4.71 3.63
N ASP A 16 -2.70 -4.16 4.65
CA ASP A 16 -1.96 -4.97 5.61
C ASP A 16 -2.96 -5.79 6.45
N LEU A 17 -2.98 -7.11 6.24
CA LEU A 17 -3.90 -8.05 6.89
C LEU A 17 -3.65 -8.17 8.39
N ALA A 18 -2.50 -7.70 8.89
CA ALA A 18 -2.21 -7.64 10.32
C ALA A 18 -2.97 -6.49 10.99
N LEU A 19 -3.17 -5.40 10.26
CA LEU A 19 -3.90 -4.21 10.71
C LEU A 19 -5.39 -4.34 10.40
N ASN A 20 -5.74 -4.72 9.18
CA ASN A 20 -7.12 -4.89 8.75
C ASN A 20 -7.33 -6.32 8.25
N PRO A 21 -7.51 -7.30 9.16
CA PRO A 21 -7.89 -8.66 8.80
C PRO A 21 -9.11 -8.65 7.89
N LEU A 22 -9.11 -9.55 6.91
CA LEU A 22 -10.24 -9.71 6.02
C LEU A 22 -11.02 -10.97 6.40
N ASP A 23 -12.32 -10.81 6.56
CA ASP A 23 -13.23 -11.90 6.87
C ASP A 23 -13.93 -12.41 5.60
N VAL A 24 -13.90 -13.73 5.39
CA VAL A 24 -14.63 -14.43 4.35
C VAL A 24 -15.68 -15.31 5.00
N ASP A 25 -16.95 -14.98 4.78
CA ASP A 25 -18.09 -15.71 5.35
C ASP A 25 -18.67 -16.68 4.33
N LEU A 26 -18.71 -17.95 4.70
CA LEU A 26 -19.41 -19.02 4.00
C LEU A 26 -20.73 -19.27 4.73
N ARG A 27 -21.82 -19.40 3.98
CA ARG A 27 -23.15 -19.63 4.54
C ARG A 27 -23.82 -20.79 3.83
N TRP A 28 -24.44 -21.67 4.61
CA TRP A 28 -25.28 -22.75 4.13
C TRP A 28 -26.75 -22.40 4.28
N GLU A 29 -27.60 -23.02 3.46
CA GLU A 29 -29.06 -22.87 3.54
C GLU A 29 -29.64 -23.50 4.81
N ALA A 30 -29.03 -24.59 5.28
CA ALA A 30 -29.42 -25.32 6.48
C ALA A 30 -28.19 -25.63 7.36
N PRO A 31 -28.36 -25.67 8.70
CA PRO A 31 -27.26 -26.03 9.59
C PRO A 31 -26.76 -27.45 9.32
N CYS A 32 -25.44 -27.62 9.23
CA CYS A 32 -24.77 -28.90 9.04
C CYS A 32 -23.71 -29.14 10.12
N VAL A 33 -23.25 -30.38 10.26
CA VAL A 33 -22.14 -30.72 11.17
C VAL A 33 -20.87 -30.85 10.34
N VAL A 34 -19.85 -30.08 10.70
CA VAL A 34 -18.55 -30.04 10.00
C VAL A 34 -17.42 -30.25 11.00
N ASP A 35 -16.31 -30.85 10.53
CA ASP A 35 -15.14 -31.12 11.38
C ASP A 35 -13.80 -30.74 10.72
N SER A 36 -13.83 -30.35 9.45
CA SER A 36 -12.61 -30.02 8.73
C SER A 36 -12.82 -29.10 7.54
N VAL A 37 -11.76 -28.36 7.24
CA VAL A 37 -11.67 -27.47 6.09
C VAL A 37 -10.35 -27.75 5.38
N ARG A 38 -10.38 -27.77 4.05
CA ARG A 38 -9.18 -27.74 3.20
C ARG A 38 -9.13 -26.43 2.45
N ILE A 39 -8.00 -25.75 2.53
CA ILE A 39 -7.74 -24.50 1.82
C ILE A 39 -6.56 -24.71 0.89
N VAL A 40 -6.72 -24.35 -0.37
CA VAL A 40 -5.64 -24.28 -1.37
C VAL A 40 -5.32 -22.81 -1.59
N THR A 41 -4.10 -22.41 -1.27
CA THR A 41 -3.59 -21.06 -1.58
C THR A 41 -2.71 -21.10 -2.84
N THR A 42 -2.21 -19.95 -3.25
CA THR A 42 -1.33 -19.82 -4.43
C THR A 42 0.06 -19.34 -4.01
N ARG A 43 1.04 -19.58 -4.90
CA ARG A 43 2.34 -18.93 -4.86
C ARG A 43 2.41 -17.95 -6.02
N LEU A 44 2.79 -16.71 -5.73
CA LEU A 44 3.07 -15.71 -6.76
C LEU A 44 4.40 -15.05 -6.42
N LYS A 45 5.33 -15.03 -7.40
CA LYS A 45 6.73 -14.61 -7.21
C LYS A 45 7.42 -15.36 -6.07
N GLY A 46 7.19 -16.68 -5.98
CA GLY A 46 7.77 -17.56 -4.95
C GLY A 46 7.13 -17.45 -3.55
N GLN A 47 6.32 -16.43 -3.29
CA GLN A 47 5.70 -16.16 -2.00
C GLN A 47 4.30 -16.77 -1.89
N LEU A 48 4.05 -17.47 -0.78
CA LEU A 48 2.74 -17.99 -0.42
C LEU A 48 1.78 -16.86 -0.04
N ARG A 49 0.54 -16.98 -0.50
CA ARG A 49 -0.45 -15.92 -0.36
C ARG A 49 -1.40 -16.11 0.82
N LEU A 50 -1.24 -17.16 1.64
CA LEU A 50 -1.97 -17.32 2.89
C LEU A 50 -1.10 -18.10 3.87
N ILE A 51 -0.71 -17.44 4.97
CA ILE A 51 0.12 -18.06 6.02
C ILE A 51 -0.56 -18.11 7.38
N ASP A 52 -1.39 -17.11 7.68
CA ASP A 52 -2.01 -16.93 8.99
C ASP A 52 -3.51 -16.72 8.81
N PHE A 53 -4.32 -17.51 9.51
CA PHE A 53 -5.78 -17.34 9.54
C PHE A 53 -6.44 -18.02 10.75
N GLU A 54 -7.67 -17.60 11.01
CA GLU A 54 -8.54 -18.19 12.03
C GLU A 54 -9.86 -18.64 11.38
N LEU A 55 -10.40 -19.75 11.89
CA LEU A 55 -11.72 -20.25 11.50
C LEU A 55 -12.70 -20.05 12.65
N TYR A 56 -13.88 -19.53 12.37
CA TYR A 56 -14.95 -19.35 13.36
C TYR A 56 -16.25 -19.99 12.88
N GLY A 57 -16.98 -20.58 13.83
CA GLY A 57 -18.30 -21.13 13.57
C GLY A 57 -19.40 -20.13 13.97
N GLY A 58 -20.49 -20.12 13.20
CA GLY A 58 -21.71 -19.45 13.59
C GLY A 58 -22.92 -20.34 13.40
N LEU A 59 -23.98 -20.06 14.16
CA LEU A 59 -25.23 -20.78 14.08
C LEU A 59 -26.40 -19.82 14.29
N GLY A 60 -27.27 -19.71 13.28
CA GLY A 60 -28.52 -18.93 13.31
C GLY A 60 -28.31 -17.42 13.24
N GLY A 61 -27.85 -16.78 14.30
CA GLY A 61 -27.58 -15.34 14.32
C GLY A 61 -26.41 -14.96 15.24
N VAL A 62 -25.77 -15.96 15.83
CA VAL A 62 -24.67 -15.79 16.76
C VAL A 62 -23.38 -16.36 16.16
N TRP A 63 -22.27 -15.74 16.54
CA TRP A 63 -20.91 -16.20 16.25
C TRP A 63 -20.22 -16.64 17.54
N ASP A 64 -19.34 -17.63 17.44
CA ASP A 64 -18.38 -17.96 18.51
C ASP A 64 -17.06 -17.22 18.26
N GLY A 65 -17.10 -15.89 18.35
CA GLY A 65 -15.99 -15.02 17.98
C GLY A 65 -14.80 -15.08 18.93
N ALA A 66 -15.00 -15.37 20.22
CA ALA A 66 -13.90 -15.45 21.18
C ALA A 66 -13.12 -16.76 21.10
N HIS A 67 -13.71 -17.80 20.50
CA HIS A 67 -13.12 -19.14 20.47
C HIS A 67 -13.04 -19.63 19.02
N PRO A 68 -11.91 -19.45 18.32
CA PRO A 68 -11.78 -20.01 16.96
C PRO A 68 -11.97 -21.53 16.96
N LEU A 69 -12.55 -22.07 15.89
CA LEU A 69 -12.57 -23.51 15.59
C LEU A 69 -11.14 -24.03 15.41
N ALA A 70 -10.31 -23.24 14.74
CA ALA A 70 -8.89 -23.49 14.57
C ALA A 70 -8.14 -22.19 14.27
N ARG A 71 -6.85 -22.19 14.60
CA ARG A 71 -5.92 -21.10 14.30
C ARG A 71 -4.72 -21.71 13.58
N VAL A 72 -4.37 -21.14 12.42
CA VAL A 72 -3.20 -21.52 11.64
C VAL A 72 -2.25 -20.34 11.61
N CYS A 73 -0.98 -20.58 11.99
CA CYS A 73 0.07 -19.56 11.99
C CYS A 73 1.33 -20.09 11.31
N GLY A 74 1.90 -19.30 10.40
CA GLY A 74 3.17 -19.55 9.73
C GLY A 74 3.10 -20.71 8.74
N ASN A 75 1.93 -20.97 8.13
CA ASN A 75 1.79 -22.03 7.14
C ASN A 75 2.76 -21.83 5.96
N ARG A 76 3.36 -22.93 5.50
CA ARG A 76 4.27 -22.96 4.33
C ARG A 76 3.75 -23.84 3.19
N GLU A 77 2.66 -24.57 3.45
CA GLU A 77 2.08 -25.52 2.51
C GLU A 77 1.08 -24.83 1.59
N ARG A 78 1.03 -25.27 0.33
CA ARG A 78 0.04 -24.77 -0.63
C ARG A 78 -1.37 -25.26 -0.28
N THR A 79 -1.46 -26.47 0.26
CA THR A 79 -2.73 -27.09 0.66
C THR A 79 -2.72 -27.24 2.18
N ILE A 80 -3.63 -26.56 2.84
CA ILE A 80 -3.79 -26.59 4.29
C ILE A 80 -5.03 -27.42 4.61
N GLU A 81 -4.88 -28.52 5.33
CA GLU A 81 -6.01 -29.26 5.91
C GLU A 81 -6.06 -28.99 7.41
N VAL A 82 -7.21 -28.50 7.87
CA VAL A 82 -7.44 -28.15 9.27
C VAL A 82 -8.58 -28.99 9.79
N ARG A 83 -8.34 -29.70 10.90
CA ARG A 83 -9.37 -30.48 11.61
C ARG A 83 -9.66 -29.85 12.95
N PHE A 84 -10.91 -29.89 13.37
CA PHE A 84 -11.40 -29.37 14.64
C PHE A 84 -12.55 -30.24 15.16
N PRO A 85 -12.91 -30.15 16.45
CA PRO A 85 -14.04 -30.91 16.99
C PRO A 85 -15.33 -30.65 16.19
N ALA A 86 -16.04 -31.73 15.84
CA ALA A 86 -17.27 -31.64 15.05
C ALA A 86 -18.23 -30.62 15.65
N VAL A 87 -18.71 -29.69 14.84
CA VAL A 87 -19.52 -28.54 15.29
C VAL A 87 -20.69 -28.35 14.34
N ARG A 88 -21.87 -28.05 14.91
CA ARG A 88 -23.06 -27.72 14.12
C ARG A 88 -23.07 -26.23 13.80
N VAL A 89 -23.07 -25.88 12.52
CA VAL A 89 -22.97 -24.49 12.02
C VAL A 89 -23.91 -24.26 10.85
N ASP A 90 -24.36 -23.03 10.65
CA ASP A 90 -24.98 -22.56 9.39
C ASP A 90 -24.09 -21.57 8.62
N ARG A 91 -22.95 -21.21 9.22
CA ARG A 91 -21.95 -20.32 8.65
C ARG A 91 -20.56 -20.60 9.22
N LEU A 92 -19.55 -20.33 8.41
CA LEU A 92 -18.16 -20.41 8.79
C LEU A 92 -17.44 -19.15 8.32
N ARG A 93 -16.66 -18.54 9.19
CA ARG A 93 -15.83 -17.37 8.87
C ARG A 93 -14.38 -17.78 8.82
N LEU A 94 -13.72 -17.46 7.71
CA LEU A 94 -12.28 -17.47 7.58
C LEU A 94 -11.76 -16.04 7.76
N ARG A 95 -11.10 -15.77 8.88
CA ARG A 95 -10.44 -14.49 9.16
C ARG A 95 -8.99 -14.57 8.75
N ILE A 96 -8.64 -13.87 7.68
CA ILE A 96 -7.31 -13.86 7.10
C ILE A 96 -6.44 -12.86 7.84
N LEU A 97 -5.29 -13.32 8.32
CA LEU A 97 -4.38 -12.52 9.17
C LEU A 97 -3.05 -12.19 8.48
N GLY A 98 -2.64 -12.96 7.46
CA GLY A 98 -1.39 -12.65 6.79
C GLY A 98 -0.99 -13.50 5.59
N SER A 99 0.01 -12.98 4.87
CA SER A 99 0.66 -13.57 3.70
C SER A 99 2.20 -13.53 3.82
N GLU A 100 2.93 -14.21 2.93
CA GLU A 100 4.40 -14.12 2.89
C GLU A 100 4.93 -12.81 2.29
N ARG A 101 4.05 -11.93 1.78
CA ARG A 101 4.52 -10.65 1.24
C ARG A 101 5.12 -9.78 2.36
N PRO A 102 6.10 -8.93 2.05
CA PRO A 102 6.64 -7.96 3.01
C PRO A 102 5.59 -6.97 3.54
N ASP A 103 4.66 -6.55 2.68
CA ASP A 103 3.53 -5.65 3.00
C ASP A 103 2.33 -6.39 3.62
N ASN A 104 2.43 -7.70 3.80
CA ASN A 104 1.38 -8.56 4.36
C ASN A 104 0.00 -8.39 3.71
N ALA A 105 -0.04 -8.11 2.41
CA ALA A 105 -1.26 -7.86 1.65
C ALA A 105 -1.61 -9.00 0.67
N PHE A 106 -2.68 -8.81 -0.12
CA PHE A 106 -3.07 -9.66 -1.26
C PHE A 106 -3.07 -11.16 -0.95
N ALA A 107 -3.91 -11.57 0.01
CA ALA A 107 -4.08 -12.98 0.28
C ALA A 107 -4.86 -13.65 -0.84
N HIS A 108 -4.46 -14.87 -1.22
CA HIS A 108 -5.11 -15.60 -2.30
C HIS A 108 -5.63 -16.94 -1.80
N ILE A 109 -6.86 -17.26 -2.21
CA ILE A 109 -7.48 -18.56 -1.96
C ILE A 109 -7.92 -19.10 -3.32
N ALA A 110 -7.22 -20.13 -3.78
CA ALA A 110 -7.59 -20.85 -4.98
C ALA A 110 -8.89 -21.62 -4.74
N GLU A 111 -8.88 -22.46 -3.70
CA GLU A 111 -10.03 -23.29 -3.36
C GLU A 111 -10.20 -23.42 -1.84
N LEU A 112 -11.45 -23.52 -1.39
CA LEU A 112 -11.86 -23.74 -0.02
C LEU A 112 -12.96 -24.79 -0.02
N THR A 113 -12.67 -25.93 0.61
CA THR A 113 -13.61 -27.05 0.74
C THR A 113 -13.88 -27.30 2.22
N VAL A 114 -15.16 -27.38 2.59
CA VAL A 114 -15.60 -27.74 3.95
C VAL A 114 -16.14 -29.17 3.92
N PHE A 115 -15.70 -30.01 4.86
CA PHE A 115 -16.12 -31.41 4.93
C PHE A 115 -17.10 -31.63 6.08
N ALA A 116 -18.14 -32.40 5.80
CA ALA A 116 -19.13 -32.80 6.78
C ALA A 116 -18.53 -33.85 7.74
N ALA A 117 -18.87 -33.73 9.02
CA ALA A 117 -18.53 -34.75 10.02
C ALA A 117 -19.46 -35.96 9.89
N ALA A 118 -18.94 -37.16 10.11
CA ALA A 118 -19.75 -38.39 10.07
C ALA A 118 -20.65 -38.59 11.31
N GLY A 119 -20.52 -37.75 12.35
CA GLY A 119 -21.14 -37.95 13.66
C GLY A 119 -21.90 -36.74 14.23
N GLN A 120 -22.33 -36.88 15.48
CA GLN A 120 -22.98 -35.80 16.23
C GLN A 120 -21.99 -34.66 16.54
N PRO A 121 -22.46 -33.40 16.67
CA PRO A 121 -21.61 -32.30 17.07
C PRO A 121 -21.06 -32.53 18.49
N VAL A 122 -19.75 -32.40 18.64
CA VAL A 122 -19.03 -32.49 19.91
C VAL A 122 -18.87 -31.10 20.54
N ARG A 123 -18.79 -30.05 19.71
CA ARG A 123 -18.68 -28.66 20.14
C ARG A 123 -19.98 -27.90 19.88
N GLN A 124 -20.34 -27.02 20.81
CA GLN A 124 -21.46 -26.08 20.68
C GLN A 124 -20.93 -24.66 20.39
N ILE A 125 -21.69 -23.89 19.60
CA ILE A 125 -21.42 -22.47 19.34
C ILE A 125 -21.82 -21.66 20.58
N GLN A 126 -20.89 -20.86 21.10
CA GLN A 126 -21.13 -19.94 22.22
C GLN A 126 -21.14 -18.50 21.71
N ALA A 127 -22.23 -17.77 21.92
CA ALA A 127 -22.32 -16.39 21.46
C ALA A 127 -21.23 -15.52 22.12
N SER A 128 -20.30 -15.02 21.31
CA SER A 128 -19.19 -14.19 21.77
C SER A 128 -18.72 -13.25 20.66
N PRO A 129 -18.25 -12.03 21.00
CA PRO A 129 -17.77 -11.09 20.00
C PRO A 129 -16.46 -11.58 19.38
N PHE A 130 -16.18 -11.18 18.15
CA PHE A 130 -14.86 -11.38 17.55
C PHE A 130 -13.79 -10.58 18.30
N PRO A 131 -12.52 -11.01 18.27
CA PRO A 131 -11.44 -10.19 18.79
C PRO A 131 -11.40 -8.88 18.01
N PRO A 132 -11.23 -7.72 18.69
CA PRO A 132 -11.14 -6.45 18.01
C PRO A 132 -10.00 -6.49 16.98
N SER A 133 -10.31 -6.05 15.77
CA SER A 133 -9.31 -5.72 14.77
C SER A 133 -8.77 -4.31 15.03
N LEU A 134 -7.68 -3.99 14.36
CA LEU A 134 -7.16 -2.63 14.35
C LEU A 134 -8.10 -1.68 13.60
N ALA A 135 -8.85 -2.18 12.61
CA ALA A 135 -9.91 -1.42 11.97
C ALA A 135 -11.01 -1.01 12.96
N ASP A 136 -11.33 -1.85 13.95
CA ASP A 136 -12.30 -1.54 15.01
C ASP A 136 -11.76 -0.50 16.00
N ALA A 137 -10.44 -0.49 16.27
CA ALA A 137 -9.78 0.49 17.12
C ALA A 137 -9.59 1.86 16.43
N GLY A 138 -9.64 1.91 15.09
CA GLY A 138 -9.46 3.11 14.31
C GLY A 138 -8.09 3.78 14.54
N HIS A 139 -8.10 5.10 14.73
CA HIS A 139 -6.91 5.92 14.99
C HIS A 139 -6.75 6.25 16.49
N ASP A 140 -7.43 5.56 17.40
CA ASP A 140 -7.29 5.81 18.84
C ASP A 140 -6.01 5.16 19.40
N PRO A 141 -5.01 5.95 19.84
CA PRO A 141 -3.78 5.40 20.40
C PRO A 141 -3.99 4.64 21.72
N VAL A 142 -5.06 4.93 22.47
CA VAL A 142 -5.37 4.20 23.72
C VAL A 142 -5.82 2.78 23.39
N ALA A 143 -6.79 2.63 22.49
CA ALA A 143 -7.24 1.33 21.99
C ALA A 143 -6.08 0.55 21.33
N LEU A 144 -5.26 1.23 20.52
CA LEU A 144 -4.09 0.62 19.89
C LEU A 144 -3.05 0.14 20.92
N GLY A 145 -2.79 0.94 21.96
CA GLY A 145 -1.90 0.56 23.06
C GLY A 145 -2.44 -0.63 23.87
N GLN A 146 -3.75 -0.74 24.06
CA GLN A 146 -4.38 -1.90 24.69
C GLN A 146 -4.21 -3.16 23.82
N LEU A 147 -4.42 -3.04 22.51
CA LEU A 147 -4.25 -4.14 21.56
C LEU A 147 -2.78 -4.61 21.49
N ILE A 148 -1.83 -3.68 21.49
CA ILE A 148 -0.39 -4.00 21.55
C ILE A 148 -0.09 -4.83 22.80
N ARG A 149 -0.56 -4.40 23.98
CA ARG A 149 -0.34 -5.12 25.24
C ARG A 149 -0.96 -6.52 25.24
N SER A 150 -2.14 -6.69 24.64
CA SER A 150 -2.74 -8.03 24.53
C SER A 150 -1.90 -8.94 23.63
N PHE A 151 -1.39 -8.43 22.51
CA PHE A 151 -0.50 -9.18 21.63
C PHE A 151 0.86 -9.48 22.26
N GLU A 152 1.41 -8.59 23.09
CA GLU A 152 2.64 -8.83 23.83
C GLU A 152 2.49 -9.98 24.82
N ALA A 153 1.41 -9.99 25.59
CA ALA A 153 1.10 -11.08 26.52
C ALA A 153 0.93 -12.42 25.80
N GLU A 154 0.28 -12.44 24.63
CA GLU A 154 0.16 -13.65 23.80
C GLU A 154 1.50 -14.08 23.18
N ALA A 155 2.31 -13.13 22.70
CA ALA A 155 3.59 -13.42 22.06
C ALA A 155 4.61 -14.01 23.04
N GLU A 156 4.63 -13.52 24.28
CA GLU A 156 5.43 -14.09 25.37
C GLU A 156 5.01 -15.54 25.65
N ALA A 157 3.71 -15.82 25.65
CA ALA A 157 3.19 -17.18 25.84
C ALA A 157 3.51 -18.13 24.67
N MET A 158 3.64 -17.60 23.43
CA MET A 158 3.80 -18.39 22.20
C MET A 158 5.24 -18.44 21.65
N GLY A 159 6.19 -17.72 22.26
CA GLY A 159 7.62 -17.76 21.90
C GLY A 159 7.95 -17.22 20.48
N ARG A 160 7.07 -16.41 19.88
CA ARG A 160 7.29 -15.82 18.55
C ARG A 160 6.87 -14.36 18.54
N ALA A 161 7.83 -13.47 18.30
CA ALA A 161 7.58 -12.06 18.03
C ALA A 161 6.85 -11.93 16.68
N ASN A 162 5.56 -11.61 16.73
CA ASN A 162 4.71 -11.50 15.54
C ASN A 162 5.06 -10.24 14.74
N ARG A 163 5.22 -10.37 13.41
CA ARG A 163 5.28 -9.23 12.47
C ARG A 163 4.15 -8.22 12.71
N ARG A 164 2.98 -8.72 13.08
CA ARG A 164 1.80 -7.95 13.51
C ARG A 164 2.08 -6.97 14.65
N LEU A 165 2.85 -7.38 15.67
CA LEU A 165 3.20 -6.50 16.79
C LEU A 165 4.11 -5.35 16.34
N GLY A 166 5.06 -5.63 15.45
CA GLY A 166 5.91 -4.60 14.85
C GLY A 166 5.08 -3.57 14.08
N ALA A 167 4.17 -4.02 13.21
CA ALA A 167 3.29 -3.16 12.43
C ALA A 167 2.36 -2.30 13.34
N LEU A 168 1.80 -2.89 14.40
CA LEU A 168 1.01 -2.19 15.41
C LEU A 168 1.80 -1.07 16.10
N LYS A 169 3.02 -1.37 16.56
CA LYS A 169 3.92 -0.39 17.21
C LYS A 169 4.30 0.74 16.27
N GLN A 170 4.64 0.41 15.02
CA GLN A 170 4.92 1.41 13.99
C GLN A 170 3.71 2.31 13.75
N ARG A 171 2.50 1.74 13.69
CA ARG A 171 1.27 2.51 13.53
C ARG A 171 0.99 3.44 14.71
N LEU A 172 1.24 2.98 15.95
CA LEU A 172 1.08 3.83 17.13
C LEU A 172 2.03 5.02 17.06
N ALA A 173 3.29 4.79 16.71
CA ALA A 173 4.27 5.86 16.52
C ALA A 173 3.82 6.87 15.44
N LEU A 174 3.27 6.40 14.31
CA LEU A 174 2.72 7.27 13.26
C LEU A 174 1.50 8.08 13.73
N ILE A 175 0.64 7.50 14.57
CA ILE A 175 -0.51 8.22 15.15
C ILE A 175 -0.02 9.29 16.14
N GLU A 176 0.92 8.96 17.00
CA GLU A 176 1.54 9.91 17.92
C GLU A 176 2.22 11.05 17.18
N GLU A 177 2.94 10.73 16.10
CA GLU A 177 3.51 11.72 15.19
C GLU A 177 2.41 12.57 14.52
N SER A 178 1.32 11.98 14.04
CA SER A 178 0.21 12.71 13.41
C SER A 178 -0.42 13.77 14.32
N ARG A 179 -0.42 13.56 15.64
CA ARG A 179 -0.90 14.57 16.61
C ARG A 179 0.00 15.80 16.67
N THR A 180 1.29 15.67 16.39
CA THR A 180 2.16 16.84 16.26
C THR A 180 1.74 17.70 15.07
N TYR A 181 1.19 17.09 14.01
CA TYR A 181 0.64 17.80 12.86
C TYR A 181 -0.68 18.50 13.17
N GLU A 182 -1.53 17.96 14.04
CA GLU A 182 -2.77 18.62 14.47
C GLU A 182 -2.47 20.01 15.06
N ALA A 183 -1.45 20.11 15.92
CA ALA A 183 -1.02 21.40 16.48
C ALA A 183 -0.53 22.38 15.40
N VAL A 184 0.12 21.87 14.34
CA VAL A 184 0.52 22.70 13.19
C VAL A 184 -0.71 23.19 12.41
N LEU A 185 -1.72 22.35 12.23
CA LEU A 185 -2.98 22.73 11.56
C LEU A 185 -3.77 23.77 12.38
N GLU A 186 -3.81 23.63 13.70
CA GLU A 186 -4.41 24.62 14.60
C GLU A 186 -3.70 25.97 14.50
N ARG A 187 -2.36 25.97 14.43
CA ARG A 187 -1.57 27.19 14.20
C ARG A 187 -1.89 27.82 12.86
N ILE A 188 -1.97 27.03 11.79
CA ILE A 188 -2.35 27.53 10.46
C ILE A 188 -3.73 28.21 10.52
N GLY A 189 -4.71 27.59 11.18
CA GLY A 189 -6.05 28.15 11.37
C GLY A 189 -6.02 29.48 12.12
N SER A 190 -5.28 29.53 13.24
CA SER A 190 -5.10 30.75 14.05
C SER A 190 -4.49 31.90 13.25
N GLU A 191 -3.52 31.59 12.39
CA GLU A 191 -2.94 32.60 11.49
C GLU A 191 -3.91 33.01 10.38
N THR A 192 -4.67 32.07 9.79
CA THR A 192 -5.71 32.38 8.79
C THR A 192 -6.73 33.37 9.38
N ASP A 193 -7.11 33.19 10.64
CA ASP A 193 -8.04 34.08 11.35
C ASP A 193 -7.47 35.49 11.53
N ARG A 194 -6.16 35.63 11.73
CA ARG A 194 -5.49 36.93 11.76
C ARG A 194 -5.61 37.65 10.42
N PHE A 195 -5.41 36.93 9.30
CA PHE A 195 -5.57 37.51 7.95
C PHE A 195 -7.02 37.84 7.62
N ARG A 196 -7.98 37.05 8.13
CA ARG A 196 -9.42 37.33 7.93
C ARG A 196 -9.82 38.72 8.43
N ARG A 197 -9.18 39.22 9.49
CA ARG A 197 -9.41 40.58 10.04
C ARG A 197 -8.98 41.71 9.11
N LEU A 198 -8.21 41.41 8.06
CA LEU A 198 -7.84 42.36 7.01
C LEU A 198 -8.87 42.42 5.87
N HIS A 199 -9.98 41.69 6.01
CA HIS A 199 -11.05 41.60 5.01
C HIS A 199 -10.59 41.25 3.57
N PRO A 200 -9.68 40.27 3.37
CA PRO A 200 -9.32 39.82 2.04
C PRO A 200 -10.49 39.08 1.37
N PRO A 201 -10.50 38.96 0.03
CA PRO A 201 -11.49 38.14 -0.64
C PRO A 201 -11.36 36.66 -0.20
N PRO A 202 -12.47 35.89 -0.14
CA PRO A 202 -12.46 34.51 0.38
C PRO A 202 -11.45 33.58 -0.31
N TRP A 203 -11.24 33.73 -1.62
CA TRP A 203 -10.29 32.91 -2.38
C TRP A 203 -8.84 33.08 -1.90
N ALA A 204 -8.46 34.28 -1.44
CA ALA A 204 -7.11 34.55 -0.97
C ALA A 204 -6.84 33.86 0.37
N LEU A 205 -7.84 33.81 1.27
CA LEU A 205 -7.74 33.03 2.51
C LEU A 205 -7.65 31.54 2.22
N ALA A 206 -8.48 31.03 1.30
CA ALA A 206 -8.46 29.62 0.91
C ALA A 206 -7.11 29.22 0.29
N GLN A 207 -6.56 30.04 -0.61
CA GLN A 207 -5.25 29.79 -1.21
C GLN A 207 -4.14 29.82 -0.15
N ARG A 208 -4.16 30.78 0.77
CA ARG A 208 -3.19 30.87 1.87
C ARG A 208 -3.22 29.62 2.77
N ASP A 209 -4.42 29.17 3.15
CA ASP A 209 -4.60 27.96 3.96
C ASP A 209 -4.13 26.70 3.21
N ALA A 210 -4.51 26.55 1.94
CA ALA A 210 -4.10 25.44 1.09
C ALA A 210 -2.57 25.37 0.92
N MET A 211 -1.91 26.51 0.66
CA MET A 211 -0.46 26.59 0.53
C MET A 211 0.24 26.27 1.85
N ALA A 212 -0.29 26.75 2.99
CA ALA A 212 0.29 26.45 4.30
C ALA A 212 0.19 24.95 4.62
N ARG A 213 -0.95 24.30 4.34
CA ARG A 213 -1.14 22.86 4.52
C ARG A 213 -0.27 22.03 3.59
N LEU A 214 -0.20 22.41 2.31
CA LEU A 214 0.67 21.74 1.33
C LEU A 214 2.13 21.79 1.76
N ARG A 215 2.61 22.94 2.24
CA ARG A 215 3.98 23.09 2.74
C ARG A 215 4.24 22.25 3.99
N THR A 216 3.29 22.22 4.94
CA THR A 216 3.41 21.34 6.12
C THR A 216 3.51 19.87 5.72
N TRP A 217 2.68 19.43 4.77
CA TRP A 217 2.75 18.06 4.25
C TRP A 217 4.06 17.78 3.51
N ALA A 218 4.52 18.70 2.66
CA ALA A 218 5.80 18.56 1.98
C ALA A 218 6.96 18.48 2.97
N TYR A 219 7.00 19.35 3.98
CA TYR A 219 8.08 19.38 4.96
C TYR A 219 8.21 18.08 5.73
N TYR A 220 7.11 17.41 6.08
CA TYR A 220 7.15 16.09 6.71
C TYR A 220 7.99 15.11 5.89
N TRP A 221 7.64 14.95 4.62
CA TRP A 221 8.34 14.03 3.72
C TRP A 221 9.78 14.45 3.48
N ILE A 222 10.07 15.75 3.37
CA ILE A 222 11.43 16.27 3.23
C ILE A 222 12.29 15.92 4.45
N ASP A 223 11.73 16.02 5.66
CA ASP A 223 12.44 15.66 6.89
C ASP A 223 12.72 14.15 7.02
N HIS A 224 12.03 13.34 6.21
CA HIS A 224 12.22 11.88 6.11
C HIS A 224 12.89 11.45 4.79
N GLN A 225 13.31 12.41 3.95
CA GLN A 225 13.91 12.11 2.66
C GLN A 225 15.27 11.43 2.86
N GLY A 226 15.49 10.34 2.14
CA GLY A 226 16.77 9.63 2.11
C GLY A 226 17.89 10.48 1.49
N PRO A 227 19.17 10.14 1.78
CA PRO A 227 20.32 10.87 1.24
C PRO A 227 20.46 10.76 -0.30
N ASP A 228 19.78 9.79 -0.91
CA ASP A 228 19.69 9.61 -2.35
C ASP A 228 18.49 10.33 -2.98
N GLY A 229 17.61 10.92 -2.16
CA GLY A 229 16.45 11.71 -2.60
C GLY A 229 15.11 10.98 -2.56
N GLN A 230 15.07 9.71 -2.18
CA GLN A 230 13.81 8.95 -2.07
C GLN A 230 13.00 9.33 -0.82
N PHE A 231 11.67 9.18 -0.88
CA PHE A 231 10.75 9.35 0.25
C PHE A 231 10.24 8.02 0.82
N GLY A 232 10.66 6.89 0.25
CA GLY A 232 10.54 5.56 0.83
C GLY A 232 9.63 4.59 0.07
N ALA A 233 8.91 5.04 -0.95
CA ALA A 233 8.10 4.18 -1.81
C ALA A 233 8.87 3.70 -3.06
N GLY A 234 10.00 4.34 -3.38
CA GLY A 234 10.75 4.12 -4.61
C GLY A 234 10.60 5.32 -5.54
N TYR A 235 11.58 5.55 -6.42
CA TYR A 235 11.55 6.72 -7.31
C TYR A 235 10.28 6.86 -8.14
N GLU A 236 9.68 5.73 -8.58
CA GLU A 236 8.43 5.71 -9.38
C GLU A 236 7.29 6.43 -8.62
N ASP A 237 6.95 5.96 -7.42
CA ASP A 237 5.92 6.60 -6.57
C ASP A 237 6.35 7.99 -6.03
N ASP A 238 7.64 8.18 -5.76
CA ASP A 238 8.17 9.41 -5.16
C ASP A 238 8.07 10.63 -6.11
N VAL A 239 8.19 10.43 -7.42
CA VAL A 239 8.03 11.54 -8.39
C VAL A 239 6.57 11.97 -8.55
N GLU A 240 5.62 11.07 -8.32
CA GLU A 240 4.19 11.37 -8.27
C GLU A 240 3.81 12.15 -7.01
N LEU A 241 4.34 11.72 -5.85
CA LEU A 241 4.14 12.37 -4.55
C LEU A 241 4.35 13.89 -4.62
N VAL A 242 5.39 14.31 -5.33
CA VAL A 242 5.83 15.72 -5.38
C VAL A 242 5.23 16.52 -6.54
N CYS A 243 4.25 16.00 -7.28
CA CYS A 243 3.61 16.69 -8.42
C CYS A 243 3.17 18.13 -8.12
N GLY A 244 2.58 18.34 -6.94
CA GLY A 244 2.08 19.65 -6.53
C GLY A 244 3.14 20.58 -5.95
N TRP A 245 4.31 20.09 -5.56
CA TRP A 245 5.29 20.84 -4.76
C TRP A 245 5.98 22.01 -5.48
N PRO A 246 6.19 22.00 -6.82
CA PRO A 246 6.77 23.15 -7.51
C PRO A 246 6.05 24.48 -7.26
N VAL A 247 4.75 24.45 -6.94
CA VAL A 247 4.00 25.67 -6.59
C VAL A 247 4.55 26.35 -5.34
N LEU A 248 5.08 25.60 -4.37
CA LEU A 248 5.71 26.16 -3.16
C LEU A 248 6.98 26.92 -3.53
N VAL A 249 7.76 26.39 -4.47
CA VAL A 249 8.98 27.05 -4.95
C VAL A 249 8.64 28.30 -5.76
N LEU A 250 7.71 28.19 -6.70
CA LEU A 250 7.39 29.29 -7.63
C LEU A 250 6.59 30.42 -6.98
N ALA A 251 5.74 30.12 -6.00
CA ALA A 251 4.85 31.10 -5.38
C ALA A 251 5.33 31.60 -4.00
N GLN A 252 6.21 30.86 -3.33
CA GLN A 252 6.68 31.20 -1.98
C GLN A 252 8.21 31.24 -1.84
N ASP A 253 8.95 31.03 -2.93
CA ASP A 253 10.42 30.94 -2.91
C ASP A 253 10.93 29.93 -1.85
N ASP A 254 10.23 28.80 -1.70
CA ASP A 254 10.53 27.80 -0.68
C ASP A 254 11.81 27.01 -1.01
N GLU A 255 12.92 27.45 -0.40
CA GLU A 255 14.26 26.88 -0.62
C GLU A 255 14.39 25.43 -0.11
N LYS A 256 13.67 25.07 0.96
CA LYS A 256 13.71 23.70 1.50
C LYS A 256 13.09 22.73 0.49
N VAL A 257 11.94 23.10 -0.08
CA VAL A 257 11.28 22.32 -1.14
C VAL A 257 12.14 22.29 -2.40
N ARG A 258 12.74 23.42 -2.82
CA ARG A 258 13.64 23.47 -3.98
C ARG A 258 14.75 22.43 -3.86
N ARG A 259 15.49 22.43 -2.75
CA ARG A 259 16.61 21.49 -2.53
C ARG A 259 16.17 20.03 -2.51
N SER A 260 15.01 19.75 -1.92
CA SER A 260 14.47 18.40 -1.89
C SER A 260 14.10 17.89 -3.29
N LEU A 261 13.48 18.73 -4.12
CA LEU A 261 13.16 18.42 -5.52
C LEU A 261 14.43 18.24 -6.36
N GLU A 262 15.47 19.05 -6.13
CA GLU A 262 16.78 18.89 -6.77
C GLU A 262 17.42 17.54 -6.41
N LEU A 263 17.38 17.17 -5.13
CA LEU A 263 17.92 15.91 -4.64
C LEU A 263 17.19 14.71 -5.26
N LEU A 264 15.86 14.73 -5.28
CA LEU A 264 15.04 13.71 -5.96
C LEU A 264 15.40 13.63 -7.45
N ALA A 265 15.44 14.76 -8.16
CA ALA A 265 15.73 14.78 -9.59
C ALA A 265 17.14 14.27 -9.92
N ASP A 266 18.13 14.55 -9.07
CA ASP A 266 19.48 13.98 -9.18
C ASP A 266 19.50 12.49 -8.85
N GLY A 267 18.77 12.06 -7.82
CA GLY A 267 18.60 10.66 -7.43
C GLY A 267 17.99 9.82 -8.56
N VAL A 268 16.86 10.27 -9.12
CA VAL A 268 16.20 9.64 -10.27
C VAL A 268 17.17 9.49 -11.43
N TRP A 269 17.87 10.57 -11.81
CA TRP A 269 18.76 10.55 -12.97
C TRP A 269 19.89 9.52 -12.80
N ARG A 270 20.44 9.41 -11.59
CA ARG A 270 21.56 8.50 -11.24
C ARG A 270 21.11 7.10 -10.86
N SER A 271 19.81 6.89 -10.66
CA SER A 271 19.30 5.63 -10.11
C SER A 271 19.64 4.43 -10.99
N ARG A 272 19.78 4.62 -12.31
CA ARG A 272 20.12 3.56 -13.26
C ARG A 272 21.02 4.07 -14.40
N PRO A 273 22.01 3.27 -14.86
CA PRO A 273 22.94 3.69 -15.91
C PRO A 273 22.28 4.11 -17.24
N PHE A 274 21.11 3.53 -17.56
CA PHE A 274 20.41 3.84 -18.80
C PHE A 274 19.60 5.15 -18.73
N LEU A 275 19.18 5.58 -17.54
CA LEU A 275 18.51 6.88 -17.36
C LEU A 275 19.48 8.00 -17.70
N GLU A 276 20.73 7.92 -17.23
CA GLU A 276 21.76 8.90 -17.59
C GLU A 276 22.05 8.95 -19.09
N ARG A 277 22.00 7.79 -19.76
CA ARG A 277 22.32 7.68 -21.19
C ARG A 277 21.15 8.07 -22.09
N PHE A 278 19.92 7.69 -21.74
CA PHE A 278 18.76 7.77 -22.64
C PHE A 278 17.62 8.64 -22.09
N GLY A 279 17.59 8.97 -20.80
CA GLY A 279 16.49 9.73 -20.20
C GLY A 279 15.18 8.97 -20.09
N TYR A 280 15.19 7.63 -20.24
CA TYR A 280 14.04 6.75 -20.06
C TYR A 280 14.42 5.52 -19.23
N ASP A 281 13.43 4.94 -18.56
CA ASP A 281 13.60 3.74 -17.76
C ASP A 281 13.55 2.45 -18.61
N ARG A 282 13.42 1.30 -17.96
CA ARG A 282 13.20 -0.04 -18.54
C ARG A 282 12.00 -0.07 -19.48
N LEU A 283 12.01 -1.02 -20.41
CA LEU A 283 10.83 -1.32 -21.22
C LEU A 283 9.64 -1.71 -20.32
N THR A 284 8.59 -0.90 -20.34
CA THR A 284 7.33 -1.12 -19.62
C THR A 284 6.20 -0.41 -20.38
N ASP A 285 4.99 -0.39 -19.84
CA ASP A 285 3.90 0.39 -20.41
C ASP A 285 4.25 1.89 -20.50
N VAL A 286 3.48 2.62 -21.31
CA VAL A 286 3.75 4.03 -21.63
C VAL A 286 3.81 4.95 -20.42
N GLU A 287 3.06 4.64 -19.38
CA GLU A 287 2.91 5.49 -18.22
C GLU A 287 4.18 5.39 -17.37
N HIS A 288 4.54 4.19 -16.92
CA HIS A 288 5.71 3.96 -16.06
C HIS A 288 7.07 4.15 -16.78
N ALA A 289 7.16 3.99 -18.10
CA ALA A 289 8.45 4.04 -18.82
C ALA A 289 9.11 5.42 -18.82
N ALA A 290 8.28 6.46 -18.73
CA ALA A 290 8.70 7.86 -18.75
C ALA A 290 8.43 8.55 -17.40
N GLU A 291 7.62 7.98 -16.53
CA GLU A 291 7.18 8.53 -15.24
C GLU A 291 8.34 9.17 -14.46
N ASN A 292 9.34 8.37 -14.10
CA ASN A 292 10.53 8.79 -13.36
C ASN A 292 11.13 10.10 -13.92
N THR A 293 11.41 10.17 -15.22
CA THR A 293 12.09 11.34 -15.81
C THR A 293 11.15 12.48 -16.14
N SER A 294 9.93 12.19 -16.60
CA SER A 294 8.92 13.19 -16.99
C SER A 294 8.35 13.95 -15.78
N TYR A 295 8.24 13.28 -14.63
CA TYR A 295 7.80 13.88 -13.38
C TYR A 295 8.94 14.46 -12.53
N SER A 296 10.21 14.30 -12.91
CA SER A 296 11.33 14.92 -12.19
C SER A 296 12.02 16.04 -12.98
N GLN A 297 12.55 15.74 -14.16
CA GLN A 297 13.52 16.61 -14.84
C GLN A 297 12.90 17.90 -15.41
N PRO A 298 11.74 17.86 -16.12
CA PRO A 298 11.12 19.07 -16.65
C PRO A 298 10.73 20.08 -15.57
N ARG A 299 10.35 19.61 -14.37
CA ARG A 299 10.02 20.49 -13.23
C ARG A 299 11.20 21.36 -12.84
N MET A 300 12.40 20.78 -12.86
CA MET A 300 13.62 21.53 -12.55
C MET A 300 13.95 22.59 -13.60
N VAL A 301 13.60 22.36 -14.87
CA VAL A 301 13.70 23.41 -15.91
C VAL A 301 12.72 24.55 -15.64
N VAL A 302 11.53 24.30 -15.09
CA VAL A 302 10.60 25.40 -14.72
C VAL A 302 11.12 26.18 -13.50
N ILE A 303 11.61 25.46 -12.49
CA ILE A 303 12.11 26.03 -11.23
C ILE A 303 13.43 26.80 -11.40
N ASP A 304 14.32 26.32 -12.27
CA ASP A 304 15.64 26.87 -12.53
C ASP A 304 15.96 26.84 -14.04
N ARG A 305 15.23 27.68 -14.77
CA ARG A 305 15.19 27.74 -16.25
C ARG A 305 16.51 27.93 -16.97
N HIS A 306 17.51 28.46 -16.28
CA HIS A 306 18.81 28.79 -16.89
C HIS A 306 19.88 27.76 -16.53
N ASN A 307 19.52 26.73 -15.75
CA ASN A 307 20.47 25.72 -15.35
C ASN A 307 20.78 24.77 -16.52
N PRO A 308 22.05 24.73 -16.98
CA PRO A 308 22.41 23.89 -18.11
C PRO A 308 22.24 22.39 -17.80
N LYS A 309 22.32 21.98 -16.52
CA LYS A 309 22.14 20.58 -16.09
C LYS A 309 20.75 20.07 -16.46
N TRP A 310 19.70 20.77 -16.02
CA TRP A 310 18.31 20.34 -16.21
C TRP A 310 17.91 20.37 -17.69
N ILE A 311 18.37 21.39 -18.41
CA ILE A 311 18.15 21.51 -19.86
C ILE A 311 18.79 20.34 -20.61
N ALA A 312 20.03 19.97 -20.28
CA ALA A 312 20.73 18.87 -20.94
C ALA A 312 20.01 17.53 -20.75
N ARG A 313 19.51 17.25 -19.54
CA ARG A 313 18.75 16.03 -19.23
C ARG A 313 17.44 15.94 -20.01
N CYS A 314 16.68 17.04 -20.07
CA CYS A 314 15.46 17.08 -20.87
C CYS A 314 15.74 16.93 -22.36
N ARG A 315 16.81 17.57 -22.88
CA ARG A 315 17.24 17.39 -24.28
C ARG A 315 17.59 15.95 -24.61
N ARG A 316 18.26 15.23 -23.71
CA ARG A 316 18.56 13.80 -23.93
C ARG A 316 17.29 12.96 -24.01
N THR A 317 16.32 13.22 -23.15
CA THR A 317 15.01 12.55 -23.17
C THR A 317 14.27 12.82 -24.49
N VAL A 318 14.24 14.06 -24.96
CA VAL A 318 13.63 14.40 -26.26
C VAL A 318 14.37 13.75 -27.43
N ALA A 319 15.70 13.71 -27.40
CA ALA A 319 16.52 13.07 -28.43
C ALA A 319 16.20 11.57 -28.54
N THR A 320 16.18 10.84 -27.41
CA THR A 320 15.82 9.41 -27.39
C THR A 320 14.44 9.15 -27.96
N MET A 321 13.45 10.00 -27.64
CA MET A 321 12.09 9.87 -28.20
C MET A 321 12.09 9.97 -29.73
N ALA A 322 12.80 10.95 -30.29
CA ALA A 322 12.91 11.14 -31.73
C ALA A 322 13.69 10.01 -32.42
N GLU A 323 14.78 9.54 -31.81
CA GLU A 323 15.65 8.49 -32.35
C GLU A 323 14.95 7.11 -32.37
N HIS A 324 14.26 6.77 -31.28
CA HIS A 324 13.84 5.38 -31.02
C HIS A 324 12.33 5.17 -31.01
N PHE A 325 11.54 6.13 -30.53
CA PHE A 325 10.12 5.91 -30.26
C PHE A 325 9.21 6.45 -31.35
N LEU A 326 9.66 7.44 -32.12
CA LEU A 326 8.88 8.03 -33.20
C LEU A 326 9.33 7.52 -34.58
N SER A 327 8.38 7.43 -35.50
CA SER A 327 8.61 7.21 -36.93
C SER A 327 7.62 8.04 -37.74
N ARG A 328 7.89 8.26 -39.04
CA ARG A 328 6.93 8.90 -39.94
C ARG A 328 6.06 7.86 -40.60
N ASN A 329 4.74 8.04 -40.56
CA ASN A 329 3.80 7.21 -41.32
C ASN A 329 3.83 7.56 -42.82
N GLN A 330 3.04 6.85 -43.63
CA GLN A 330 2.96 7.09 -45.08
C GLN A 330 2.52 8.51 -45.47
N ARG A 331 1.87 9.25 -44.55
CA ARG A 331 1.46 10.65 -44.73
C ARG A 331 2.51 11.65 -44.25
N GLY A 332 3.67 11.16 -43.81
CA GLY A 332 4.76 11.96 -43.27
C GLY A 332 4.56 12.44 -41.84
N TRP A 333 3.52 12.02 -41.11
CA TRP A 333 3.28 12.44 -39.73
C TRP A 333 4.06 11.59 -38.73
N LEU A 334 4.52 12.21 -37.65
CA LEU A 334 5.16 11.48 -36.55
C LEU A 334 4.11 10.64 -35.80
N GLN A 335 4.43 9.37 -35.58
CA GLN A 335 3.68 8.44 -34.77
C GLN A 335 4.63 7.64 -33.89
N PHE A 336 4.15 7.22 -32.72
CA PHE A 336 4.85 6.25 -31.90
C PHE A 336 4.93 4.89 -32.62
N ARG A 337 6.08 4.23 -32.51
CA ARG A 337 6.33 2.92 -33.14
C ARG A 337 5.65 1.76 -32.41
N SER A 338 5.29 1.95 -31.14
CA SER A 338 4.84 0.94 -30.19
C SER A 338 4.01 1.62 -29.09
N ASP A 339 3.23 0.86 -28.33
CA ASP A 339 2.58 1.27 -27.08
C ASP A 339 3.41 0.92 -25.83
N TYR A 340 4.47 0.14 -26.00
CA TYR A 340 5.55 -0.07 -25.02
C TYR A 340 6.75 0.81 -25.36
N PHE A 341 7.30 1.48 -24.34
CA PHE A 341 8.45 2.37 -24.45
C PHE A 341 9.46 2.08 -23.35
N GLY A 342 10.68 2.58 -23.53
CA GLY A 342 11.79 2.37 -22.60
C GLY A 342 12.90 1.53 -23.20
N PHE A 343 13.90 1.23 -22.37
CA PHE A 343 15.08 0.50 -22.77
C PHE A 343 14.89 -1.02 -22.59
N ASP A 344 14.91 -1.77 -23.69
CA ASP A 344 15.23 -3.19 -23.68
C ASP A 344 16.60 -3.39 -24.36
N PRO A 345 17.61 -3.93 -23.65
CA PRO A 345 18.93 -4.20 -24.20
C PRO A 345 18.92 -5.02 -25.50
N LYS A 346 17.83 -5.77 -25.76
CA LYS A 346 17.66 -6.62 -26.94
C LYS A 346 17.03 -5.89 -28.13
N THR A 347 16.25 -4.84 -27.91
CA THR A 347 15.48 -4.15 -28.97
C THR A 347 16.09 -2.81 -29.36
N LEU A 348 16.81 -2.15 -28.45
CA LEU A 348 17.61 -0.97 -28.75
C LEU A 348 19.07 -1.40 -28.93
N ARG A 349 19.44 -1.78 -30.16
CA ARG A 349 20.86 -1.96 -30.49
C ARG A 349 21.59 -0.62 -30.33
N PRO A 350 22.84 -0.64 -29.81
CA PRO A 350 23.61 0.58 -29.53
C PRO A 350 23.78 1.50 -30.73
#